data_AF-W4UY63-F1
#
_entry.id   AF-W4UY63-F1
#
_cell.length_a   1.000
_cell.length_b   1.000
_cell.length_c   1.000
_cell.angle_alpha   90.00
_cell.angle_beta   90.00
_cell.angle_gamma   90.00
#
_symmetry.space_group_name_H-M   'P 1'
#
loop_
_entity.id
_entity.type
_entity.pdbx_description
1 polymer ?
#
loop_
_entity_poly.entity_id
_entity_poly.type
_entity_poly.pdbx_seq_one_letter_code
_entity_poly.pdbx_strand_id
1 'polypeptide(L)'
;MEVAVTNYGCAILSIMVPDKAGKYANVVLGHDSIDHVINSPEPFLNTTIGRYGNRIAKGKFTLYGEEHELAVNNGPNSLHGGPTGFHARIWEATQLDESTVQFHYISEDGEEGFPGTLEVDMTYHIEEEANALTIEYRATTDKATVINLTNHASSISPE
;
A
#
# COMPACT_ATOMS: atom_id res chain seq x y z
N MET A 1 12.61 -16.47 -7.56
CA MET A 1 11.32 -15.82 -7.20
C MET A 1 11.02 -14.72 -8.20
N GLU A 2 9.76 -14.49 -8.55
CA GLU A 2 9.33 -13.36 -9.39
C GLU A 2 8.15 -12.64 -8.72
N VAL A 3 8.13 -11.30 -8.76
CA VAL A 3 7.05 -10.50 -8.19
C VAL A 3 6.58 -9.49 -9.23
N ALA A 4 5.28 -9.51 -9.52
CA ALA A 4 4.65 -8.54 -10.42
C ALA A 4 3.87 -7.51 -9.60
N VAL A 5 4.00 -6.24 -9.95
CA VAL A 5 3.39 -5.11 -9.24
C VAL A 5 2.86 -4.07 -10.21
N THR A 6 1.92 -3.24 -9.77
CA THR A 6 1.45 -2.06 -10.50
C THR A 6 1.71 -0.80 -9.68
N ASN A 7 1.89 0.34 -10.35
CA ASN A 7 2.03 1.64 -9.69
C ASN A 7 0.68 2.22 -9.22
N TYR A 8 -0.45 1.59 -9.55
CA TYR A 8 -1.72 1.90 -8.91
C TYR A 8 -1.78 1.22 -7.53
N GLY A 9 -1.79 2.02 -6.47
CA GLY A 9 -1.79 1.54 -5.09
C GLY A 9 -0.57 0.71 -4.69
N CYS A 10 0.51 0.74 -5.50
CA CYS A 10 1.68 -0.14 -5.36
C CYS A 10 1.29 -1.63 -5.22
N ALA A 11 0.21 -2.05 -5.88
CA ALA A 11 -0.43 -3.32 -5.62
C ALA A 11 0.44 -4.50 -6.10
N ILE A 12 0.54 -5.53 -5.26
CA ILE A 12 1.16 -6.81 -5.65
C ILE A 12 0.14 -7.60 -6.47
N LEU A 13 0.51 -7.95 -7.70
CA LEU A 13 -0.31 -8.70 -8.65
C LEU A 13 -0.06 -10.21 -8.52
N SER A 14 1.20 -10.61 -8.38
CA SER A 14 1.59 -12.01 -8.19
C SER A 14 2.92 -12.12 -7.47
N ILE A 15 3.08 -13.21 -6.71
CA ILE A 15 4.36 -13.65 -6.13
C ILE A 15 4.57 -15.10 -6.55
N MET A 16 5.51 -15.34 -7.46
CA MET A 16 5.84 -16.65 -7.98
C MET A 16 7.04 -17.23 -7.23
N VAL A 17 6.82 -18.31 -6.49
CA VAL A 17 7.86 -19.03 -5.72
C VAL A 17 7.83 -20.52 -6.04
N PRO A 18 8.99 -21.21 -6.00
CA PRO A 18 9.06 -22.64 -6.24
C PRO A 18 8.53 -23.45 -5.04
N ASP A 19 7.82 -24.54 -5.34
CA ASP A 19 7.49 -25.59 -4.36
C ASP A 19 8.69 -26.51 -4.08
N LYS A 20 8.47 -27.57 -3.29
CA LYS A 20 9.51 -28.56 -2.94
C LYS A 20 10.07 -29.33 -4.16
N ALA A 21 9.36 -29.35 -5.28
CA ALA A 21 9.78 -29.97 -6.54
C ALA A 21 10.37 -28.95 -7.53
N GLY A 22 10.49 -27.68 -7.15
CA GLY A 22 10.98 -26.59 -8.01
C GLY A 22 9.92 -26.03 -8.96
N LYS A 23 8.64 -26.42 -8.82
CA LYS A 23 7.56 -25.91 -9.67
C LYS A 23 7.07 -24.57 -9.10
N TYR A 24 7.04 -23.54 -9.93
CA TYR A 24 6.60 -22.21 -9.54
C TYR A 24 5.07 -22.10 -9.50
N ALA A 25 4.56 -21.45 -8.45
CA ALA A 25 3.14 -21.12 -8.29
C ALA A 25 2.97 -19.71 -7.70
N ASN A 26 1.85 -19.07 -8.03
CA ASN A 26 1.45 -17.81 -7.40
C ASN A 26 0.95 -18.08 -5.98
N VAL A 27 1.46 -17.33 -4.99
CA VAL A 27 1.12 -17.50 -3.57
C VAL A 27 0.35 -16.32 -2.97
N VAL A 28 -0.17 -15.43 -3.81
CA VAL A 28 -1.08 -14.36 -3.37
C VAL A 28 -2.39 -14.42 -4.16
N LEU A 29 -3.49 -13.99 -3.53
CA LEU A 29 -4.68 -13.60 -4.29
C LEU A 29 -4.30 -12.47 -5.24
N GLY A 30 -5.00 -12.29 -6.36
CA GLY A 30 -4.63 -11.25 -7.31
C GLY A 30 -5.73 -10.98 -8.32
N HIS A 31 -5.48 -9.96 -9.14
CA HIS A 31 -6.35 -9.57 -10.25
C HIS A 31 -5.61 -9.79 -11.57
N ASP A 32 -6.34 -10.26 -12.59
CA ASP A 32 -5.77 -10.55 -13.91
C ASP A 32 -5.58 -9.31 -14.80
N SER A 33 -6.08 -8.14 -14.39
CA SER A 33 -6.00 -6.90 -15.18
C SER A 33 -6.00 -5.65 -14.29
N ILE A 34 -5.48 -4.54 -14.81
CA ILE A 34 -5.53 -3.24 -14.12
C ILE A 34 -6.97 -2.77 -13.88
N ASP A 35 -7.89 -3.04 -14.80
CA ASP A 35 -9.30 -2.69 -14.64
C ASP A 35 -9.93 -3.43 -13.45
N HIS A 36 -9.53 -4.67 -13.21
CA HIS A 36 -9.96 -5.44 -12.05
C HIS A 36 -9.33 -4.95 -10.74
N VAL A 37 -8.10 -4.43 -10.76
CA VAL A 37 -7.49 -3.77 -9.59
C VAL A 37 -8.25 -2.50 -9.24
N ILE A 38 -8.49 -1.63 -10.23
CA ILE A 38 -9.15 -0.32 -10.03
C ILE A 38 -10.59 -0.49 -9.55
N ASN A 39 -11.32 -1.44 -10.14
CA ASN A 39 -12.75 -1.65 -9.86
C ASN A 39 -13.01 -2.82 -8.89
N SER A 40 -12.01 -3.23 -8.13
CA SER A 40 -12.13 -4.36 -7.20
C SER A 40 -13.20 -4.09 -6.14
N PRO A 41 -14.07 -5.07 -5.82
CA PRO A 41 -14.95 -4.99 -4.65
C PRO A 41 -14.14 -5.04 -3.33
N GLU A 42 -12.89 -5.51 -3.38
CA GLU A 42 -11.93 -5.54 -2.27
C GLU A 42 -10.79 -4.54 -2.57
N PRO A 43 -11.02 -3.22 -2.43
CA PRO A 43 -10.11 -2.18 -2.93
C PRO A 43 -8.75 -2.16 -2.23
N PHE A 44 -8.62 -2.83 -1.08
CA PHE A 44 -7.38 -2.91 -0.33
C PHE A 44 -6.51 -4.09 -0.75
N LEU A 45 -7.04 -5.08 -1.48
CA LEU A 45 -6.35 -6.34 -1.77
C LEU A 45 -4.95 -6.10 -2.35
N ASN A 46 -3.91 -6.51 -1.61
CA ASN A 46 -2.49 -6.39 -1.98
C ASN A 46 -1.94 -4.98 -2.19
N THR A 47 -2.74 -3.95 -1.93
CA THR A 47 -2.33 -2.56 -2.08
C THR A 47 -1.56 -2.05 -0.87
N THR A 48 -0.85 -0.94 -1.07
CA THR A 48 -0.29 -0.14 0.00
C THR A 48 -1.37 0.72 0.66
N ILE A 49 -1.34 0.71 1.98
CA ILE A 49 -2.30 1.37 2.84
C ILE A 49 -1.64 2.59 3.47
N GLY A 50 -2.32 3.73 3.35
CA GLY A 50 -1.94 4.98 3.99
C GLY A 50 -2.96 6.09 3.69
N ARG A 51 -2.90 7.24 4.37
CA ARG A 51 -1.82 7.66 5.29
C ARG A 51 -1.81 6.92 6.64
N TYR A 52 -2.96 6.38 7.07
CA TYR A 52 -3.08 5.61 8.31
C TYR A 52 -3.79 4.28 8.10
N GLY A 53 -3.06 3.18 8.34
CA GLY A 53 -3.59 1.82 8.29
C GLY A 53 -4.48 1.49 9.47
N ASN A 54 -5.53 0.71 9.18
CA ASN A 54 -6.61 0.35 10.09
C ASN A 54 -7.52 1.54 10.44
N ARG A 55 -8.18 1.51 11.60
CA ARG A 55 -9.29 2.40 11.94
C ARG A 55 -8.87 3.55 12.83
N ILE A 56 -9.40 4.74 12.53
CA ILE A 56 -9.46 5.88 13.45
C ILE A 56 -10.92 6.05 13.90
N ALA A 57 -11.12 5.94 15.21
CA ALA A 57 -12.45 5.94 15.81
C ALA A 57 -13.20 7.23 15.48
N LYS A 58 -14.47 7.12 15.06
CA LYS A 58 -15.31 8.27 14.71
C LYS A 58 -14.78 9.15 13.55
N GLY A 59 -13.73 8.70 12.86
CA GLY A 59 -13.02 9.52 11.87
C GLY A 59 -12.41 10.78 12.47
N LYS A 60 -12.00 10.74 13.75
CA LYS A 60 -11.48 11.93 14.43
C LYS A 60 -10.25 11.59 15.24
N PHE A 61 -9.29 12.51 15.25
CA PHE A 61 -8.16 12.47 16.17
C PHE A 61 -7.75 13.88 16.56
N THR A 62 -7.08 14.00 17.70
CA THR A 62 -6.52 15.27 18.17
C THR A 62 -5.00 15.21 18.07
N LEU A 63 -4.41 16.19 17.40
CA LEU A 63 -2.96 16.33 17.27
C LEU A 63 -2.56 17.72 17.79
N TYR A 64 -1.70 17.75 18.81
CA TYR A 64 -1.28 19.01 19.47
C TYR A 64 -2.40 19.96 19.89
N GLY A 65 -3.58 19.42 20.24
CA GLY A 65 -4.73 20.19 20.69
C GLY A 65 -5.68 20.64 19.56
N GLU A 66 -5.35 20.37 18.30
CA GLU A 66 -6.23 20.58 17.15
C GLU A 66 -6.99 19.28 16.82
N GLU A 67 -8.32 19.38 16.64
CA GLU A 67 -9.14 18.25 16.18
C GLU A 67 -9.14 18.19 14.65
N HIS A 68 -8.82 17.02 14.11
CA HIS A 68 -8.90 16.73 12.68
C HIS A 68 -10.04 15.75 12.42
N GLU A 69 -10.83 16.05 11.40
CA GLU A 69 -11.91 15.18 10.91
C GLU A 69 -11.49 14.49 9.61
N LEU A 70 -11.73 13.19 9.54
CA LEU A 70 -11.41 12.30 8.43
C LEU A 70 -12.70 11.77 7.81
N ALA A 71 -12.62 11.31 6.56
CA ALA A 71 -13.72 10.60 5.93
C ALA A 71 -14.13 9.36 6.74
N VAL A 72 -15.43 9.25 7.05
CA VAL A 72 -16.02 8.08 7.69
C VAL A 72 -16.47 7.09 6.61
N ASN A 73 -15.58 6.15 6.28
CA ASN A 73 -15.76 5.15 5.22
C ASN A 73 -15.95 3.71 5.77
N ASN A 74 -15.98 3.51 7.09
CA ASN A 74 -16.23 2.19 7.67
C ASN A 74 -17.08 2.27 8.95
N GLY A 75 -18.40 2.15 8.78
CA GLY A 75 -19.34 2.30 9.90
C GLY A 75 -19.21 3.70 10.50
N PRO A 76 -18.95 3.85 11.81
CA PRO A 76 -18.66 5.15 12.39
C PRO A 76 -17.21 5.60 12.21
N ASN A 77 -16.30 4.79 11.64
CA ASN A 77 -14.86 5.04 11.68
C ASN A 77 -14.30 5.47 10.31
N SER A 78 -13.12 6.10 10.35
CA SER A 78 -12.24 6.18 9.18
C SER A 78 -11.38 4.92 9.11
N LEU A 79 -11.14 4.39 7.92
CA LEU A 79 -10.42 3.14 7.66
C LEU A 79 -9.42 3.34 6.53
N HIS A 80 -8.19 2.86 6.74
CA HIS A 80 -7.17 2.70 5.69
C HIS A 80 -6.86 3.99 4.91
N GLY A 81 -6.88 5.12 5.60
CA GLY A 81 -6.57 6.43 5.03
C GLY A 81 -7.69 7.06 4.21
N GLY A 82 -8.92 6.53 4.26
CA GLY A 82 -10.09 7.13 3.60
C GLY A 82 -10.48 6.45 2.28
N PRO A 83 -11.58 6.90 1.63
CA PRO A 83 -12.11 6.32 0.39
C PRO A 83 -11.15 6.39 -0.80
N THR A 84 -10.25 7.37 -0.84
CA THR A 84 -9.24 7.54 -1.89
C THR A 84 -7.83 7.61 -1.30
N GLY A 85 -7.57 6.83 -0.24
CA GLY A 85 -6.24 6.68 0.36
C GLY A 85 -5.22 6.06 -0.60
N PHE A 86 -4.03 5.73 -0.09
CA PHE A 86 -2.88 5.36 -0.93
C PHE A 86 -3.11 4.18 -1.88
N HIS A 87 -4.02 3.27 -1.50
CA HIS A 87 -4.44 2.13 -2.31
C HIS A 87 -5.09 2.51 -3.65
N ALA A 88 -5.65 3.72 -3.76
CA ALA A 88 -6.36 4.22 -4.92
C ALA A 88 -5.61 5.33 -5.68
N ARG A 89 -4.30 5.48 -5.41
CA ARG A 89 -3.45 6.49 -6.06
C ARG A 89 -2.55 5.88 -7.11
N ILE A 90 -2.23 6.66 -8.13
CA ILE A 90 -1.16 6.34 -9.07
C ILE A 90 0.13 6.91 -8.50
N TRP A 91 1.09 6.04 -8.23
CA TRP A 91 2.41 6.40 -7.76
C TRP A 91 3.35 6.60 -8.94
N GLU A 92 4.31 7.52 -8.80
CA GLU A 92 5.46 7.54 -9.70
C GLU A 92 6.29 6.29 -9.43
N ALA A 93 6.77 5.61 -10.48
CA ALA A 93 7.50 4.36 -10.33
C ALA A 93 8.82 4.43 -11.09
N THR A 94 9.91 4.08 -10.42
CA THR A 94 11.25 4.01 -10.98
C THR A 94 11.83 2.63 -10.71
N GLN A 95 12.16 1.89 -11.78
CA GLN A 95 12.93 0.66 -11.65
C GLN A 95 14.41 1.04 -11.44
N LEU A 96 14.96 0.71 -10.27
CA LEU A 96 16.32 1.07 -9.90
C LEU A 96 17.35 0.07 -10.45
N ASP A 97 16.96 -1.20 -10.50
CA ASP A 97 17.74 -2.31 -11.05
C ASP A 97 16.81 -3.52 -11.38
N GLU A 98 17.40 -4.67 -11.72
CA GLU A 98 16.65 -5.87 -12.10
C GLU A 98 15.78 -6.45 -10.96
N SER A 99 16.09 -6.15 -9.70
CA SER A 99 15.41 -6.71 -8.52
C SER A 99 14.73 -5.67 -7.64
N THR A 100 14.75 -4.40 -8.02
CA THR A 100 14.28 -3.29 -7.17
C THR A 100 13.44 -2.27 -7.94
N VAL A 101 12.27 -1.97 -7.42
CA VAL A 101 11.40 -0.88 -7.89
C VAL A 101 11.05 0.03 -6.73
N GLN A 102 11.22 1.34 -6.94
CA GLN A 102 10.82 2.38 -5.99
C GLN A 102 9.58 3.10 -6.51
N PHE A 103 8.66 3.37 -5.61
CA PHE A 103 7.46 4.16 -5.80
C PHE A 103 7.56 5.45 -5.01
N HIS A 104 7.10 6.54 -5.59
CA HIS A 104 7.06 7.85 -4.97
C HIS A 104 5.65 8.44 -5.05
N TYR A 105 5.18 9.05 -3.97
CA TYR A 105 3.92 9.77 -3.93
C TYR A 105 3.97 10.93 -2.94
N ILE A 106 3.37 12.06 -3.34
CA ILE A 106 3.18 13.22 -2.51
C ILE A 106 1.70 13.29 -2.13
N SER A 107 1.43 13.11 -0.84
CA SER A 107 0.10 13.27 -0.25
C SER A 107 0.01 14.69 0.29
N GLU A 108 -0.72 15.56 -0.41
CA GLU A 108 -0.78 16.99 -0.07
C GLU A 108 -1.40 17.26 1.31
N ASP A 109 -1.12 18.45 1.87
CA ASP A 109 -1.76 18.93 3.09
C ASP A 109 -3.30 18.91 2.97
N GLY A 110 -3.95 18.23 3.91
CA GLY A 110 -5.39 18.06 3.93
C GLY A 110 -5.91 16.88 3.09
N GLU A 111 -5.05 16.13 2.40
CA GLU A 111 -5.48 14.93 1.68
C GLU A 111 -6.16 13.95 2.64
N GLU A 112 -7.40 13.55 2.32
CA GLU A 112 -8.26 12.70 3.16
C GLU A 112 -8.51 13.24 4.59
N GLY A 113 -8.21 14.52 4.83
CA GLY A 113 -8.35 15.19 6.12
C GLY A 113 -7.09 15.13 7.00
N PHE A 114 -5.98 14.56 6.53
CA PHE A 114 -4.72 14.53 7.29
C PHE A 114 -3.92 15.82 7.09
N PRO A 115 -3.38 16.44 8.16
CA PRO A 115 -2.54 17.64 8.05
C PRO A 115 -1.14 17.29 7.54
N GLY A 116 -0.49 18.26 6.90
CA GLY A 116 0.89 18.18 6.39
C GLY A 116 0.97 17.54 5.01
N THR A 117 1.79 18.12 4.14
CA THR A 117 2.23 17.44 2.92
C THR A 117 3.21 16.35 3.33
N LEU A 118 2.89 15.10 2.97
CA LEU A 118 3.69 13.91 3.25
C LEU A 118 4.26 13.37 1.94
N GLU A 119 5.58 13.39 1.83
CA GLU A 119 6.32 12.71 0.77
C GLU A 119 6.61 11.28 1.23
N VAL A 120 6.33 10.30 0.38
CA VAL A 120 6.52 8.88 0.69
C VAL A 120 7.31 8.21 -0.43
N ASP A 121 8.41 7.57 -0.05
CA ASP A 121 9.13 6.61 -0.88
C ASP A 121 8.84 5.20 -0.36
N MET A 122 8.44 4.33 -1.26
CA MET A 122 8.20 2.92 -0.97
C MET A 122 9.00 2.05 -1.94
N THR A 123 9.77 1.11 -1.42
CA THR A 123 10.63 0.26 -2.25
C THR A 123 10.25 -1.20 -2.09
N TYR A 124 10.03 -1.87 -3.22
CA TYR A 124 10.04 -3.33 -3.29
C TYR A 124 11.41 -3.80 -3.77
N HIS A 125 11.97 -4.76 -3.05
CA HIS A 125 13.23 -5.42 -3.39
C HIS A 125 13.08 -6.93 -3.24
N ILE A 126 13.53 -7.68 -4.25
CA ILE A 126 13.58 -9.15 -4.19
C ILE A 126 15.01 -9.66 -4.02
N GLU A 127 15.18 -10.59 -3.08
CA GLU A 127 16.44 -11.29 -2.85
C GLU A 127 16.30 -12.73 -3.33
N GLU A 128 16.99 -13.06 -4.43
CA GLU A 128 16.82 -14.36 -5.11
C GLU A 128 17.27 -15.54 -4.24
N GLU A 129 18.45 -15.46 -3.61
CA GLU A 129 18.99 -16.55 -2.79
C GLU A 129 18.13 -16.85 -1.55
N ALA A 130 17.57 -15.80 -0.95
CA ALA A 130 16.74 -15.91 0.25
C ALA A 130 15.25 -16.18 -0.06
N ASN A 131 14.82 -16.05 -1.32
CA ASN A 131 13.40 -15.95 -1.71
C ASN A 131 12.63 -14.96 -0.83
N ALA A 132 13.21 -13.78 -0.62
CA ALA A 132 12.64 -12.74 0.23
C ALA A 132 12.14 -11.56 -0.60
N LEU A 133 10.93 -11.09 -0.31
CA LEU A 133 10.42 -9.80 -0.76
C LEU A 133 10.50 -8.83 0.41
N THR A 134 11.32 -7.80 0.27
CA THR A 134 11.45 -6.72 1.24
C THR A 134 10.63 -5.52 0.78
N ILE A 135 9.88 -4.94 1.72
CA ILE A 135 9.09 -3.72 1.52
C ILE A 135 9.61 -2.66 2.49
N GLU A 136 10.22 -1.61 1.96
CA GLU A 136 10.70 -0.47 2.76
C GLU A 136 9.78 0.73 2.56
N TYR A 137 9.49 1.46 3.65
CA TYR A 137 8.78 2.73 3.61
C TYR A 137 9.64 3.82 4.23
N ARG A 138 9.77 4.94 3.55
CA ARG A 138 10.33 6.18 4.07
C ARG A 138 9.34 7.31 3.84
N ALA A 139 9.19 8.18 4.82
CA ALA A 139 8.31 9.32 4.68
C ALA A 139 8.85 10.54 5.41
N THR A 140 8.63 11.70 4.81
CA THR A 140 8.95 13.02 5.37
C THR A 140 7.74 13.92 5.25
N THR A 141 7.54 14.80 6.22
CA THR A 141 6.38 15.69 6.29
C THR A 141 6.80 17.11 6.65
N ASP A 142 6.09 18.09 6.10
CA ASP A 142 6.33 19.51 6.38
C ASP A 142 5.62 20.02 7.65
N LYS A 143 4.63 19.25 8.13
CA LYS A 143 3.89 19.49 9.37
C LYS A 143 3.72 18.19 10.15
N ALA A 144 3.45 18.31 11.45
CA ALA A 144 3.12 17.12 12.23
C ALA A 144 1.87 16.43 11.68
N THR A 145 1.94 15.10 11.56
CA THR A 145 0.84 14.27 11.07
C THR A 145 0.91 12.89 11.71
N VAL A 146 -0.15 12.09 11.53
CA VAL A 146 -0.16 10.68 11.91
C VAL A 146 0.13 9.84 10.67
N ILE A 147 0.99 8.83 10.83
CA ILE A 147 1.37 7.92 9.74
C ILE A 147 1.41 6.49 10.27
N ASN A 148 0.84 5.56 9.51
CA ASN A 148 0.91 4.13 9.78
C ASN A 148 0.78 3.39 8.44
N LEU A 149 1.91 3.06 7.81
CA LEU A 149 1.93 2.45 6.48
C LEU A 149 2.02 0.92 6.58
N THR A 150 1.34 0.23 5.67
CA THR A 150 1.43 -1.24 5.55
C THR A 150 1.08 -1.67 4.12
N ASN A 151 1.35 -2.94 3.80
CA ASN A 151 0.86 -3.56 2.57
C ASN A 151 -0.16 -4.64 2.95
N HIS A 152 -1.25 -4.72 2.18
CA HIS A 152 -2.39 -5.58 2.49
C HIS A 152 -2.38 -6.90 1.67
N ALA A 153 -1.20 -7.42 1.36
CA ALA A 153 -1.01 -8.69 0.67
C ALA A 153 -1.76 -9.82 1.37
N SER A 154 -2.55 -10.56 0.60
CA SER A 154 -3.27 -11.74 1.06
C SER A 154 -2.67 -12.98 0.44
N SER A 155 -1.96 -13.77 1.25
CA SER A 155 -1.34 -15.01 0.80
C SER A 155 -2.36 -16.14 0.65
N ILE A 156 -2.08 -17.05 -0.28
CA ILE A 156 -2.76 -18.33 -0.46
C ILE A 156 -1.76 -19.46 -0.42
N SER A 157 -2.18 -20.62 0.07
CA SER A 157 -1.43 -21.86 -0.10
C SER A 157 -1.86 -22.52 -1.40
N PRO A 158 -0.99 -22.64 -2.42
CA PRO A 158 -1.27 -23.44 -3.59
C PRO A 158 -1.45 -24.91 -3.17
N GLU A 159 -2.38 -25.62 -3.80
CA GLU A 159 -2.52 -27.08 -3.65
C GLU A 159 -1.33 -27.85 -4.24
#